data_AF-A0A2V7GP28-F1
#
_entry.id   AF-A0A2V7GP28-F1
#
_cell.length_a   1.000
_cell.length_b   1.000
_cell.length_c   1.000
_cell.angle_alpha   90.00
_cell.angle_beta   90.00
_cell.angle_gamma   90.00
#
_symmetry.space_group_name_H-M   'P 1'
#
loop_
_entity.id
_entity.type
_entity.pdbx_description
1 polymer ?
#
loop_
_entity_poly.entity_id
_entity_poly.type
_entity_poly.pdbx_seq_one_letter_code
_entity_poly.pdbx_strand_id
1 'polypeptide(L)'
;GTERRALAAEASGHYFVAPDNGVLSPLPDETLFYELPIPAAAAPTFHARDVFAPAAASLANGTALAHLGHLITDPHRSPLPVARLDGLTAVGEVIYIDRFGTLVTNIAAESVEPGSRVRLAGTDVGSLRRTFGDVERGQLLAYVGSGGTVEVAVRDGSAARLLGVGVGTEVRV
;
A
#
# COMPACT_ATOMS: atom_id res chain seq x y z
N GLY A 1 13.29 20.14 -3.65
CA GLY A 1 14.39 21.04 -3.33
C GLY A 1 14.87 20.80 -1.92
N THR A 2 15.23 19.56 -1.64
CA THR A 2 16.04 19.14 -0.49
C THR A 2 17.08 18.16 -1.06
N GLU A 3 18.00 17.66 -0.22
CA GLU A 3 19.01 16.64 -0.59
C GLU A 3 18.43 15.27 -0.98
N ARG A 4 17.10 15.08 -0.90
CA ARG A 4 16.49 13.80 -1.27
C ARG A 4 16.61 13.56 -2.78
N ARG A 5 17.10 12.38 -3.15
CA ARG A 5 17.26 11.96 -4.54
C ARG A 5 15.91 11.90 -5.26
N ALA A 6 15.94 12.04 -6.58
CA ALA A 6 14.82 11.76 -7.46
C ALA A 6 15.08 10.39 -8.09
N LEU A 7 14.13 9.45 -8.01
CA LEU A 7 14.32 8.08 -8.46
C LEU A 7 13.42 7.75 -9.66
N ALA A 8 13.92 6.85 -10.49
CA ALA A 8 13.14 6.06 -11.44
C ALA A 8 13.40 4.56 -11.24
N ALA A 9 12.37 3.75 -11.45
CA ALA A 9 12.45 2.30 -11.35
C ALA A 9 11.47 1.63 -12.31
N GLU A 10 11.70 0.35 -12.60
CA GLU A 10 10.76 -0.51 -13.32
C GLU A 10 10.45 -1.75 -12.48
N ALA A 11 9.17 -2.07 -12.36
CA ALA A 11 8.72 -3.30 -11.71
C ALA A 11 7.43 -3.80 -12.37
N SER A 12 7.33 -5.10 -12.59
CA SER A 12 6.14 -5.75 -13.15
C SER A 12 5.63 -5.09 -14.46
N GLY A 13 6.54 -4.66 -15.33
CA GLY A 13 6.23 -4.00 -16.61
C GLY A 13 5.71 -2.56 -16.49
N HIS A 14 5.82 -1.95 -15.32
CA HIS A 14 5.43 -0.56 -15.06
C HIS A 14 6.64 0.28 -14.66
N TYR A 15 6.60 1.56 -15.02
CA TYR A 15 7.60 2.54 -14.64
C TYR A 15 7.11 3.39 -13.47
N PHE A 16 8.04 3.69 -12.55
CA PHE A 16 7.81 4.51 -11.38
C PHE A 16 8.81 5.66 -11.37
N VAL A 17 8.34 6.88 -11.08
CA VAL A 17 9.20 8.04 -10.81
C VAL A 17 8.73 8.74 -9.55
N ALA A 18 9.63 8.95 -8.60
CA ALA A 18 9.26 9.40 -7.27
C ALA A 18 10.44 9.99 -6.49
N PRO A 19 10.22 10.75 -5.41
CA PRO A 19 11.29 11.10 -4.50
C PRO A 19 11.80 9.87 -3.73
N ASP A 20 13.09 9.89 -3.39
CA ASP A 20 13.71 8.90 -2.51
C ASP A 20 13.31 9.17 -1.04
N ASN A 21 12.09 8.77 -0.69
CA ASN A 21 11.52 8.99 0.63
C ASN A 21 10.71 7.78 1.13
N GLY A 22 10.89 6.62 0.50
CA GLY A 22 10.21 5.39 0.88
C GLY A 22 8.84 5.17 0.24
N VAL A 23 8.34 6.10 -0.58
CA VAL A 23 7.07 5.86 -1.31
C VAL A 23 7.16 4.66 -2.28
N LEU A 24 8.38 4.32 -2.74
CA LEU A 24 8.65 3.14 -3.57
C LEU A 24 9.05 1.89 -2.76
N SER A 25 8.94 1.90 -1.43
CA SER A 25 9.26 0.73 -0.60
C SER A 25 8.46 -0.53 -0.92
N PRO A 26 7.21 -0.46 -1.43
CA PRO A 26 6.48 -1.67 -1.85
C PRO A 26 7.01 -2.36 -3.11
N LEU A 27 7.97 -1.77 -3.83
CA LEU A 27 8.57 -2.44 -4.99
C LEU A 27 9.47 -3.60 -4.54
N PRO A 28 9.58 -4.69 -5.34
CA PRO A 28 10.41 -5.85 -5.02
C PRO A 28 11.86 -5.49 -4.68
N ASP A 29 12.51 -6.31 -3.85
CA ASP A 29 13.89 -6.07 -3.40
C ASP A 29 14.91 -6.07 -4.53
N GLU A 30 14.67 -6.87 -5.57
CA GLU A 30 15.49 -6.94 -6.78
C GLU A 30 15.30 -5.75 -7.75
N THR A 31 14.39 -4.82 -7.43
CA THR A 31 14.11 -3.65 -8.27
C THR A 31 15.36 -2.78 -8.41
N LEU A 32 15.74 -2.46 -9.66
CA LEU A 32 16.81 -1.53 -9.95
C LEU A 32 16.31 -0.08 -9.89
N PHE A 33 17.07 0.78 -9.21
CA PHE A 33 16.73 2.20 -9.04
C PHE A 33 17.78 3.07 -9.73
N TYR A 34 17.31 4.09 -10.43
CA TYR A 34 18.15 5.09 -11.08
C TYR A 34 17.90 6.45 -10.45
N GLU A 35 18.97 7.12 -10.01
CA GLU A 35 18.89 8.51 -9.58
C GLU A 35 18.84 9.44 -10.80
N LEU A 36 17.74 10.18 -10.89
CA LEU A 36 17.45 11.16 -11.93
C LEU A 36 18.23 12.47 -11.66
N PRO A 37 18.83 13.08 -12.69
CA PRO A 37 19.43 14.39 -12.55
C PRO A 37 18.34 15.44 -12.30
N ILE A 38 18.64 16.40 -11.41
CA ILE A 38 17.78 17.55 -11.17
C ILE A 38 18.27 18.71 -12.06
N PRO A 39 17.47 19.18 -13.05
CA PRO A 39 17.86 20.30 -13.89
C PRO A 39 18.12 21.56 -13.05
N ALA A 40 19.14 22.34 -13.40
CA ALA A 40 19.46 23.59 -12.68
C ALA A 40 18.30 24.61 -12.68
N ALA A 41 17.43 24.54 -13.69
CA ALA A 41 16.24 25.39 -13.81
C ALA A 41 15.02 24.86 -13.03
N ALA A 42 15.10 23.67 -12.41
CA ALA A 42 13.97 23.08 -11.69
C ALA A 42 13.63 23.90 -10.44
N ALA A 43 12.34 24.17 -10.22
CA ALA A 43 11.90 24.88 -9.05
C ALA A 43 12.10 24.01 -7.78
N PRO A 44 12.75 24.52 -6.72
CA PRO A 44 12.98 23.76 -5.49
C PRO A 44 11.68 23.24 -4.84
N THR A 45 10.56 23.91 -5.08
CA THR A 45 9.25 23.58 -4.50
C THR A 45 8.42 22.64 -5.37
N PHE A 46 8.84 22.31 -6.60
CA PHE A 46 7.98 21.58 -7.54
C PHE A 46 8.68 20.55 -8.43
N HIS A 47 9.49 19.68 -7.82
CA HIS A 47 10.14 18.55 -8.51
C HIS A 47 9.13 17.60 -9.18
N ALA A 48 7.88 17.54 -8.71
CA ALA A 48 6.84 16.78 -9.39
C ALA A 48 6.62 17.23 -10.84
N ARG A 49 6.62 18.55 -11.08
CA ARG A 49 6.47 19.13 -12.41
C ARG A 49 7.80 19.14 -13.17
N ASP A 50 8.89 19.52 -12.52
CA ASP A 50 10.13 19.86 -13.22
C ASP A 50 11.10 18.67 -13.37
N VAL A 51 10.90 17.59 -12.62
CA VAL A 51 11.75 16.39 -12.65
C VAL A 51 10.94 15.15 -12.99
N PHE A 52 9.92 14.83 -12.19
CA PHE A 52 9.18 13.56 -12.33
C PHE A 52 8.31 13.53 -13.59
N ALA A 53 7.56 14.59 -13.89
CA ALA A 53 6.70 14.61 -15.09
C ALA A 53 7.50 14.48 -16.41
N PRO A 54 8.62 15.20 -16.64
CA PRO A 54 9.47 14.98 -17.80
C PRO A 54 10.06 13.57 -17.86
N ALA A 55 10.55 13.03 -16.73
CA ALA A 55 11.08 11.67 -16.68
C ALA A 55 10.01 10.62 -17.05
N ALA A 56 8.79 10.75 -16.51
CA ALA A 56 7.66 9.90 -16.86
C ALA A 56 7.30 10.02 -18.36
N ALA A 57 7.30 11.24 -18.91
CA ALA A 57 7.04 11.46 -20.33
C ALA A 57 8.12 10.82 -21.22
N SER A 58 9.38 10.87 -20.82
CA SER A 58 10.46 10.18 -21.54
C SER A 58 10.30 8.66 -21.53
N LEU A 59 9.95 8.05 -20.38
CA LEU A 59 9.66 6.60 -20.29
C LEU A 59 8.47 6.21 -21.16
N ALA A 60 7.39 7.00 -21.11
CA ALA A 60 6.20 6.78 -21.93
C ALA A 60 6.48 6.86 -23.44
N ASN A 61 7.49 7.64 -23.84
CA ASN A 61 7.97 7.74 -25.22
C ASN A 61 9.04 6.68 -25.59
N GLY A 62 9.29 5.70 -24.73
CA GLY A 62 10.19 4.57 -25.01
C GLY A 62 11.67 4.84 -24.69
N THR A 63 11.99 5.89 -23.92
CA THR A 63 13.35 6.06 -23.39
C THR A 63 13.65 4.92 -22.43
N ALA A 64 14.77 4.21 -22.64
CA ALA A 64 15.21 3.16 -21.71
C ALA A 64 15.47 3.75 -20.32
N LEU A 65 15.05 3.04 -19.26
CA LEU A 65 15.21 3.47 -17.88
C LEU A 65 16.67 3.84 -17.55
N ALA A 66 17.62 3.03 -18.02
CA ALA A 66 19.05 3.25 -17.82
C ALA A 66 19.60 4.54 -18.44
N HIS A 67 18.86 5.20 -19.34
CA HIS A 67 19.24 6.48 -19.93
C HIS A 67 18.74 7.70 -19.15
N LEU A 68 17.89 7.52 -18.13
CA LEU A 68 17.34 8.65 -17.37
C LEU A 68 18.23 9.11 -16.21
N GLY A 69 19.19 8.29 -15.79
CA GLY A 69 19.94 8.53 -14.57
C GLY A 69 21.05 7.51 -14.40
N HIS A 70 21.64 7.49 -13.21
CA HIS A 70 22.67 6.51 -12.87
C HIS A 70 22.13 5.51 -11.85
N LEU A 71 22.58 4.25 -11.97
CA LEU A 71 22.15 3.17 -11.10
C LEU A 71 22.61 3.41 -9.66
N ILE A 72 21.71 3.21 -8.70
CA ILE A 72 21.99 3.22 -7.27
C ILE A 72 21.62 1.88 -6.63
N THR A 73 22.21 1.58 -5.47
CA THR A 73 22.00 0.31 -4.74
C THR A 73 21.44 0.49 -3.34
N ASP A 74 21.25 1.74 -2.89
CA ASP A 74 20.86 2.10 -1.53
C ASP A 74 19.62 3.01 -1.49
N PRO A 75 18.52 2.72 -2.21
CA PRO A 75 17.30 3.52 -2.13
C PRO A 75 16.73 3.49 -0.70
N HIS A 76 16.09 4.58 -0.26
CA HIS A 76 15.41 4.61 1.03
C HIS A 76 14.23 3.63 1.04
N ARG A 77 14.31 2.64 1.94
CA ARG A 77 13.26 1.65 2.20
C ARG A 77 12.67 1.89 3.58
N SER A 78 11.38 2.23 3.62
CA SER A 78 10.61 2.28 4.85
C SER A 78 10.12 0.86 5.19
N PRO A 79 10.19 0.44 6.48
CA PRO A 79 9.68 -0.87 6.88
C PRO A 79 8.17 -0.92 6.65
N LEU A 80 7.71 -1.91 5.90
CA LEU A 80 6.30 -2.16 5.69
C LEU A 80 5.81 -3.15 6.76
N PRO A 81 4.61 -2.94 7.35
CA PRO A 81 4.04 -3.89 8.28
C PRO A 81 3.77 -5.22 7.57
N VAL A 82 4.34 -6.32 8.08
CA VAL A 82 4.12 -7.66 7.54
C VAL A 82 3.26 -8.46 8.52
N ALA A 83 2.16 -9.04 8.04
CA ALA A 83 1.37 -9.95 8.83
C ALA A 83 2.19 -11.22 9.15
N ARG A 84 2.05 -11.74 10.37
CA ARG A 84 2.75 -12.94 10.83
C ARG A 84 1.75 -14.07 11.08
N LEU A 85 2.22 -15.30 10.94
CA LEU A 85 1.47 -16.47 11.38
C LEU A 85 1.83 -16.81 12.83
N ASP A 86 0.81 -17.07 13.64
CA ASP A 86 0.89 -17.54 15.02
C ASP A 86 0.12 -18.87 15.11
N GLY A 87 0.83 -19.96 14.82
CA GLY A 87 0.19 -21.26 14.58
C GLY A 87 -0.71 -21.22 13.34
N LEU A 88 -2.03 -21.34 13.55
CA LEU A 88 -3.05 -21.26 12.49
C LEU A 88 -3.71 -19.88 12.39
N THR A 89 -3.29 -18.90 13.19
CA THR A 89 -3.88 -17.56 13.24
C THR A 89 -3.00 -16.57 12.49
N ALA A 90 -3.58 -15.84 11.55
CA ALA A 90 -2.89 -14.71 10.92
C ALA A 90 -3.04 -13.48 11.83
N VAL A 91 -1.92 -12.86 12.19
CA VAL A 91 -1.88 -11.64 13.01
C VAL A 91 -1.27 -10.52 12.19
N GLY A 92 -2.07 -9.49 11.93
CA GLY A 92 -1.67 -8.31 11.18
C GLY A 92 -2.24 -7.05 11.81
N GLU A 93 -2.31 -5.99 11.02
CA GLU A 93 -2.84 -4.70 11.45
C GLU A 93 -3.55 -3.96 10.31
N VAL A 94 -4.38 -3.00 10.68
CA VAL A 94 -4.97 -2.04 9.74
C VAL A 94 -3.86 -1.14 9.19
N ILE A 95 -3.65 -1.15 7.88
CA ILE A 95 -2.62 -0.34 7.21
C ILE A 95 -3.20 0.88 6.49
N TYR A 96 -4.50 0.87 6.21
CA TYR A 96 -5.18 1.95 5.51
C TYR A 96 -6.66 2.00 5.88
N ILE A 97 -7.22 3.20 5.91
CA ILE A 97 -8.65 3.43 6.08
C ILE A 97 -9.12 4.18 4.84
N ASP A 98 -10.03 3.56 4.08
CA ASP A 98 -10.54 4.18 2.87
C ASP A 98 -11.54 5.31 3.17
N ARG A 99 -11.98 6.00 2.12
CA ARG A 99 -12.94 7.11 2.25
C ARG A 99 -14.30 6.73 2.82
N PHE A 100 -14.67 5.44 2.79
CA PHE A 100 -15.93 4.93 3.34
C PHE A 100 -15.76 4.53 4.82
N GLY A 101 -14.52 4.42 5.30
CA GLY A 101 -14.19 3.95 6.63
C GLY A 101 -14.07 2.44 6.71
N THR A 102 -13.81 1.77 5.59
CA THR A 102 -13.34 0.39 5.54
C THR A 102 -11.92 0.32 6.08
N LEU A 103 -11.67 -0.66 6.94
CA LEU A 103 -10.37 -0.93 7.53
C LEU A 103 -9.65 -1.96 6.64
N VAL A 104 -8.64 -1.53 5.91
CA VAL A 104 -7.83 -2.39 5.04
C VAL A 104 -6.63 -2.89 5.84
N THR A 105 -6.44 -4.21 5.89
CA THR A 105 -5.36 -4.85 6.66
C THR A 105 -4.20 -5.28 5.77
N ASN A 106 -3.06 -5.62 6.38
CA ASN A 106 -1.95 -6.29 5.71
C ASN A 106 -2.05 -7.83 5.72
N ILE A 107 -3.20 -8.40 6.09
CA ILE A 107 -3.40 -9.85 6.10
C ILE A 107 -3.83 -10.27 4.69
N ALA A 108 -2.95 -10.99 4.01
CA ALA A 108 -3.19 -11.49 2.65
C ALA A 108 -4.27 -12.58 2.64
N ALA A 109 -5.06 -12.64 1.57
CA ALA A 109 -6.13 -13.62 1.40
C ALA A 109 -5.61 -15.06 1.42
N GLU A 110 -4.39 -15.28 0.94
CA GLU A 110 -3.75 -16.61 0.90
C GLU A 110 -3.31 -17.08 2.29
N SER A 111 -3.29 -16.19 3.28
CA SER A 111 -2.94 -16.51 4.67
C SER A 111 -4.15 -16.91 5.51
N VAL A 112 -5.36 -16.96 4.93
CA VAL A 112 -6.61 -17.20 5.65
C VAL A 112 -7.48 -18.24 4.93
N GLU A 113 -8.17 -19.07 5.71
CA GLU A 113 -9.05 -20.10 5.17
C GLU A 113 -10.50 -19.59 5.03
N PRO A 114 -11.28 -20.14 4.09
CA PRO A 114 -12.72 -19.87 4.02
C PRO A 114 -13.40 -20.16 5.37
N GLY A 115 -14.13 -19.17 5.89
CA GLY A 115 -14.84 -19.29 7.18
C GLY A 115 -13.99 -18.92 8.41
N SER A 116 -12.71 -18.55 8.24
CA SER A 116 -11.90 -17.99 9.33
C SER A 116 -12.60 -16.81 10.02
N ARG A 117 -12.38 -16.69 11.32
CA ARG A 117 -13.10 -15.74 12.17
C ARG A 117 -12.22 -14.55 12.49
N VAL A 118 -12.66 -13.39 12.05
CA VAL A 118 -11.91 -12.14 12.19
C VAL A 118 -12.20 -11.49 13.54
N ARG A 119 -11.13 -11.09 14.23
CA ARG A 119 -11.17 -10.26 15.43
C ARG A 119 -10.33 -9.01 15.21
N LEU A 120 -10.90 -7.87 15.58
CA LEU A 120 -10.24 -6.57 15.46
C LEU A 120 -10.24 -5.88 16.83
N ALA A 121 -9.07 -5.57 17.37
CA ALA A 121 -8.91 -5.01 18.73
C ALA A 121 -9.69 -5.79 19.82
N GLY A 122 -9.81 -7.12 19.69
CA GLY A 122 -10.58 -7.96 20.59
C GLY A 122 -12.10 -8.01 20.33
N THR A 123 -12.63 -7.14 19.46
CA THR A 123 -14.02 -7.25 18.96
C THR A 123 -14.13 -8.39 17.96
N ASP A 124 -15.11 -9.26 18.17
CA ASP A 124 -15.46 -10.34 17.25
C ASP A 124 -16.24 -9.77 16.06
N VAL A 125 -15.62 -9.79 14.88
CA VAL A 125 -16.22 -9.31 13.63
C VAL A 125 -17.06 -10.41 12.98
N GLY A 126 -16.76 -11.68 13.29
CA GLY A 126 -17.41 -12.85 12.73
C GLY A 126 -16.58 -13.54 11.64
N SER A 127 -17.18 -14.53 10.98
CA SER A 127 -16.53 -15.27 9.89
C SER A 127 -16.38 -14.41 8.63
N LEU A 128 -15.30 -14.62 7.88
CA LEU A 128 -15.13 -14.05 6.54
C LEU A 128 -16.38 -14.28 5.67
N ARG A 129 -16.84 -13.20 5.05
CA ARG A 129 -17.96 -13.14 4.10
C ARG A 129 -17.43 -12.93 2.69
N ARG A 130 -18.28 -13.17 1.70
CA ARG A 130 -17.92 -12.99 0.28
C ARG A 130 -18.17 -11.57 -0.18
N THR A 131 -19.25 -10.94 0.28
CA THR A 131 -19.63 -9.59 -0.16
C THR A 131 -20.50 -8.87 0.87
N PHE A 132 -20.64 -7.56 0.73
CA PHE A 132 -21.51 -6.69 1.53
C PHE A 132 -22.96 -7.18 1.59
N GLY A 133 -23.46 -7.87 0.56
CA GLY A 133 -24.80 -8.44 0.53
C GLY A 133 -25.06 -9.53 1.56
N ASP A 134 -24.01 -10.10 2.17
CA ASP A 134 -24.12 -11.21 3.14
C ASP A 134 -24.56 -10.76 4.54
N VAL A 135 -24.67 -9.45 4.80
CA VAL A 135 -25.10 -8.87 6.09
C VAL A 135 -26.16 -7.78 5.91
N GLU A 136 -26.93 -7.46 6.95
CA GLU A 136 -27.91 -6.36 6.90
C GLU A 136 -27.25 -4.98 6.90
N ARG A 137 -28.01 -3.95 6.54
CA ARG A 137 -27.53 -2.55 6.61
C ARG A 137 -27.14 -2.21 8.05
N GLY A 138 -26.00 -1.53 8.20
CA GLY A 138 -25.45 -1.16 9.50
C GLY A 138 -24.70 -2.29 10.22
N GLN A 139 -24.65 -3.51 9.66
CA GLN A 139 -23.89 -4.60 10.25
C GLN A 139 -22.42 -4.59 9.81
N LEU A 140 -21.57 -4.98 10.75
CA LEU A 140 -20.14 -5.19 10.55
C LEU A 140 -19.90 -6.48 9.78
N LEU A 141 -18.92 -6.49 8.89
CA LEU A 141 -18.48 -7.67 8.16
C LEU A 141 -16.97 -7.62 7.93
N ALA A 142 -16.38 -8.81 7.83
CA ALA A 142 -15.05 -8.99 7.27
C ALA A 142 -15.15 -9.75 5.93
N TYR A 143 -14.32 -9.38 4.97
CA TYR A 143 -14.29 -10.00 3.64
C TYR A 143 -12.90 -9.85 3.02
N VAL A 144 -12.63 -10.55 1.92
CA VAL A 144 -11.42 -10.33 1.13
C VAL A 144 -11.71 -9.23 0.11
N GLY A 145 -11.00 -8.11 0.22
CA GLY A 145 -11.14 -6.97 -0.68
C GLY A 145 -10.51 -7.19 -2.04
N SER A 146 -10.75 -6.26 -2.98
CA SER A 146 -10.18 -6.35 -4.33
C SER A 146 -8.66 -6.16 -4.34
N GLY A 147 -8.07 -5.63 -3.25
CA GLY A 147 -6.63 -5.57 -3.04
C GLY A 147 -5.99 -6.89 -2.59
N GLY A 148 -6.78 -7.97 -2.44
CA GLY A 148 -6.27 -9.28 -2.03
C GLY A 148 -5.97 -9.40 -0.53
N THR A 149 -6.44 -8.46 0.29
CA THR A 149 -6.29 -8.52 1.74
C THR A 149 -7.62 -8.61 2.45
N VAL A 150 -7.59 -9.06 3.71
CA VAL A 150 -8.76 -9.03 4.59
C VAL A 150 -9.09 -7.58 4.92
N GLU A 151 -10.36 -7.22 4.75
CA GLU A 151 -10.91 -5.90 5.04
C GLU A 151 -12.07 -6.04 6.03
N VAL A 152 -12.26 -5.01 6.87
CA VAL A 152 -13.40 -4.91 7.80
C VAL A 152 -14.20 -3.67 7.48
N ALA A 153 -15.50 -3.84 7.22
CA ALA A 153 -16.41 -2.75 6.85
C ALA A 153 -17.73 -2.83 7.62
N VAL A 154 -18.56 -1.79 7.47
CA VAL A 154 -19.97 -1.79 7.87
C VAL A 154 -20.79 -1.57 6.61
N ARG A 155 -21.80 -2.41 6.35
CA ARG A 155 -22.69 -2.19 5.20
C ARG A 155 -23.41 -0.85 5.35
N ASP A 156 -23.26 0.03 4.36
CA ASP A 156 -23.81 1.39 4.35
C ASP A 156 -23.36 2.24 5.57
N GLY A 157 -22.13 2.00 6.08
CA GLY A 157 -21.59 2.72 7.23
C GLY A 157 -20.06 2.72 7.28
N SER A 158 -19.49 3.16 8.41
CA SER A 158 -18.04 3.26 8.62
C SER A 158 -17.61 2.34 9.76
N ALA A 159 -16.77 1.35 9.46
CA ALA A 159 -16.20 0.46 10.49
C ALA A 159 -15.23 1.22 11.40
N ALA A 160 -14.38 2.08 10.84
CA ALA A 160 -13.47 2.92 11.61
C ALA A 160 -14.20 3.74 12.69
N ARG A 161 -15.34 4.35 12.33
CA ARG A 161 -16.16 5.13 13.27
C ARG A 161 -16.89 4.24 14.27
N LEU A 162 -17.48 3.14 13.80
CA LEU A 162 -18.25 2.24 14.66
C LEU A 162 -17.36 1.59 15.75
N LEU A 163 -16.15 1.18 15.37
CA LEU A 163 -15.22 0.49 16.26
C LEU A 163 -14.29 1.46 17.01
N GLY A 164 -14.15 2.71 16.55
CA GLY A 164 -13.27 3.69 17.17
C GLY A 164 -11.78 3.36 17.02
N VAL A 165 -11.40 2.78 15.87
CA VAL A 165 -10.06 2.23 15.61
C VAL A 165 -9.36 2.93 14.43
N GLY A 166 -8.03 2.81 14.40
CA GLY A 166 -7.15 3.50 13.44
C GLY A 166 -6.14 2.58 12.75
N VAL A 167 -5.30 3.16 11.90
CA VAL A 167 -4.10 2.50 11.34
C VAL A 167 -3.20 2.01 12.50
N GLY A 168 -2.60 0.82 12.35
CA GLY A 168 -1.83 0.12 13.38
C GLY A 168 -2.67 -0.71 14.35
N THR A 169 -3.99 -0.73 14.20
CA THR A 169 -4.85 -1.58 15.06
C THR A 169 -4.68 -3.04 14.69
N GLU A 170 -4.38 -3.88 15.68
CA GLU A 170 -4.18 -5.32 15.48
C GLU A 170 -5.46 -6.03 14.98
N VAL A 171 -5.27 -6.93 14.02
CA VAL A 171 -6.28 -7.82 13.47
C VAL A 171 -5.79 -9.26 13.58
N ARG A 172 -6.68 -10.16 14.01
CA ARG A 172 -6.45 -11.61 14.04
C ARG A 172 -7.49 -12.32 13.18
N VAL A 173 -7.07 -13.30 12.38
CA VAL A 173 -7.94 -14.12 11.53
C VAL A 173 -7.67 -15.60 11.75
#